data_AF-S2ZWE3-F1
#
_entry.id   AF-S2ZWE3-F1
#
_cell.length_a   1.000
_cell.length_b   1.000
_cell.length_c   1.000
_cell.angle_alpha   90.00
_cell.angle_beta   90.00
_cell.angle_gamma   90.00
#
_symmetry.space_group_name_H-M   'P 1'
#
loop_
_entity.id
_entity.type
_entity.pdbx_description
1 polymer ?
#
loop_
_entity_poly.entity_id
_entity_poly.type
_entity_poly.pdbx_seq_one_letter_code
_entity_poly.pdbx_strand_id
1 'polypeptide(L)'
;MANHMAGRNHIETETDDEKTPRVSPVKPGDITTIHAGQGAHMAREKIADVGEEPGLKNRRRTVLLVIATIVALIVLFFVVRCAVSSPEPAPATKTQQSDSAYSGEKQQDKQDADGTITYQGSKYAIEKQSDGKYGITRDGGSGNTTVVFEVDGTPVNLMLYNGTILVPENNNGKWDVVAYTIGDGALPVLVADKDGNVVGGTGTIESAELDGASLKVTDSNGTTTNVALE
;
A
#
# COMPACT_ATOMS: atom_id res chain seq x y z
N MET A 1 8.49 -66.90 -37.61
CA MET A 1 8.29 -66.77 -39.07
C MET A 1 8.51 -65.33 -39.47
N ALA A 2 9.15 -65.12 -40.62
CA ALA A 2 9.80 -63.90 -41.06
C ALA A 2 8.87 -62.86 -41.73
N ASN A 3 9.49 -61.71 -42.03
CA ASN A 3 9.17 -60.64 -43.01
C ASN A 3 8.57 -59.34 -42.42
N HIS A 4 9.17 -58.13 -42.47
CA HIS A 4 10.00 -57.36 -43.43
C HIS A 4 9.15 -56.37 -44.29
N MET A 5 9.72 -55.15 -44.44
CA MET A 5 9.41 -54.03 -45.40
C MET A 5 8.46 -52.93 -44.90
N ALA A 6 9.00 -51.72 -44.64
CA ALA A 6 9.29 -50.60 -45.57
C ALA A 6 7.99 -49.85 -45.95
N GLY A 7 7.84 -48.54 -45.90
CA GLY A 7 8.77 -47.40 -45.95
C GLY A 7 8.16 -46.41 -46.94
N ARG A 8 7.99 -45.13 -46.57
CA ARG A 8 8.02 -43.99 -47.50
C ARG A 8 7.91 -42.65 -46.75
N ASN A 9 9.00 -41.92 -46.79
CA ASN A 9 8.98 -40.46 -46.79
C ASN A 9 8.53 -40.00 -48.17
N HIS A 10 7.67 -38.99 -48.25
CA HIS A 10 7.66 -38.06 -49.38
C HIS A 10 7.42 -36.65 -48.85
N ILE A 11 8.35 -35.79 -49.24
CA ILE A 11 8.38 -34.34 -49.11
C ILE A 11 7.81 -33.78 -50.42
N GLU A 12 6.86 -32.86 -50.35
CA GLU A 12 6.55 -31.80 -51.34
C GLU A 12 6.05 -30.62 -50.46
N THR A 13 6.78 -29.53 -50.18
CA THR A 13 7.24 -28.35 -50.97
C THR A 13 6.17 -27.55 -51.72
N GLU A 14 6.10 -26.26 -51.34
CA GLU A 14 5.40 -25.09 -51.90
C GLU A 14 3.86 -25.06 -51.78
N THR A 15 3.24 -23.97 -51.33
CA THR A 15 3.47 -22.58 -51.73
C THR A 15 3.52 -21.55 -50.59
N ASP A 16 4.37 -20.55 -50.79
CA ASP A 16 4.46 -19.26 -50.12
C ASP A 16 3.10 -18.59 -49.88
N ASP A 17 2.94 -17.98 -48.69
CA ASP A 17 2.38 -16.63 -48.59
C ASP A 17 2.86 -15.93 -47.31
N GLU A 18 3.73 -14.97 -47.56
CA GLU A 18 4.30 -13.93 -46.71
C GLU A 18 3.25 -13.10 -45.95
N LYS A 19 3.36 -12.98 -44.62
CA LYS A 19 2.94 -11.74 -43.91
C LYS A 19 3.53 -11.59 -42.50
N THR A 20 4.77 -11.13 -42.41
CA THR A 20 5.22 -10.32 -41.26
C THR A 20 4.83 -8.84 -41.51
N PRO A 21 5.13 -7.90 -40.59
CA PRO A 21 4.16 -7.13 -39.82
C PRO A 21 3.83 -5.78 -40.49
N ARG A 22 2.56 -5.32 -40.44
CA ARG A 22 2.25 -3.95 -40.86
C ARG A 22 2.72 -2.93 -39.81
N VAL A 23 3.95 -2.48 -39.95
CA VAL A 23 4.42 -1.20 -39.41
C VAL A 23 3.97 -0.10 -40.37
N SER A 24 3.13 0.81 -39.92
CA SER A 24 2.71 1.98 -40.68
C SER A 24 3.91 2.92 -40.92
N PRO A 25 4.16 3.41 -42.14
CA PRO A 25 5.19 4.41 -42.38
C PRO A 25 4.75 5.77 -41.81
N VAL A 26 5.48 6.29 -40.84
CA VAL A 26 5.37 7.69 -40.40
C VAL A 26 5.92 8.57 -41.53
N LYS A 27 5.08 9.45 -42.09
CA LYS A 27 5.49 10.45 -43.07
C LYS A 27 6.47 11.44 -42.41
N PRO A 28 7.68 11.64 -42.95
CA PRO A 28 8.55 12.73 -42.51
C PRO A 28 8.04 14.05 -43.12
N GLY A 29 7.14 14.72 -42.41
CA GLY A 29 6.54 15.98 -42.86
C GLY A 29 6.20 16.99 -41.76
N ASP A 30 6.03 16.58 -40.50
CA ASP A 30 5.48 17.45 -39.45
C ASP A 30 6.39 17.68 -38.24
N ILE A 31 7.72 17.55 -38.41
CA ILE A 31 8.67 18.01 -37.39
C ILE A 31 8.84 19.52 -37.58
N THR A 32 7.99 20.29 -36.90
CA THR A 32 8.04 21.75 -36.93
C THR A 32 9.15 22.22 -35.99
N THR A 33 10.21 22.79 -36.57
CA THR A 33 11.34 23.40 -35.86
C THR A 33 10.86 24.53 -34.96
N ILE A 34 11.11 24.43 -33.65
CA ILE A 34 10.87 25.52 -32.71
C ILE A 34 12.05 26.48 -32.81
N HIS A 35 11.90 27.56 -33.59
CA HIS A 35 12.88 28.62 -33.66
C HIS A 35 12.77 29.52 -32.42
N ALA A 36 13.83 29.53 -31.62
CA ALA A 36 14.00 30.47 -30.52
C ALA A 36 14.24 31.88 -31.08
N GLY A 37 13.44 32.84 -30.62
CA GLY A 37 13.73 34.27 -30.78
C GLY A 37 12.78 35.01 -31.72
N GLN A 38 11.65 35.48 -31.20
CA GLN A 38 11.07 36.75 -31.66
C GLN A 38 10.19 37.33 -30.55
N GLY A 39 10.78 38.26 -29.80
CA GLY A 39 10.07 39.11 -28.86
C GLY A 39 9.40 40.29 -29.56
N ALA A 40 8.36 40.77 -28.89
CA ALA A 40 7.73 42.09 -28.93
C ALA A 40 7.16 42.58 -30.28
N HIS A 41 5.90 43.00 -30.30
CA HIS A 41 5.56 44.41 -30.15
C HIS A 41 4.04 44.62 -29.97
N MET A 42 3.75 45.59 -29.12
CA MET A 42 2.49 46.00 -28.51
C MET A 42 1.38 46.45 -29.48
N ALA A 43 0.12 46.34 -29.05
CA ALA A 43 -0.83 47.45 -29.14
C ALA A 43 -1.94 47.32 -28.08
N ARG A 44 -2.35 48.50 -27.63
CA ARG A 44 -3.07 48.88 -26.41
C ARG A 44 -4.55 49.07 -26.73
N GLU A 45 -5.44 48.58 -25.86
CA GLU A 45 -6.78 49.19 -25.76
C GLU A 45 -7.14 49.45 -24.29
N LYS A 46 -7.60 50.68 -24.09
CA LYS A 46 -7.86 51.37 -22.83
C LYS A 46 -9.36 51.29 -22.59
N ILE A 47 -9.79 50.77 -21.44
CA ILE A 47 -11.15 51.03 -20.93
C ILE A 47 -11.02 51.54 -19.50
N ALA A 48 -11.65 52.71 -19.29
CA ALA A 48 -11.72 53.53 -18.08
C ALA A 48 -12.27 52.74 -16.88
N ASP A 49 -11.65 52.84 -15.69
CA ASP A 49 -12.00 53.79 -14.61
C ASP A 49 -13.50 53.87 -14.31
N VAL A 50 -13.93 53.11 -13.30
CA VAL A 50 -14.95 53.53 -12.33
C VAL A 50 -14.51 53.00 -10.97
N GLY A 51 -13.93 53.89 -10.16
CA GLY A 51 -13.74 53.67 -8.74
C GLY A 51 -15.04 53.87 -7.96
N GLU A 52 -15.24 53.08 -6.90
CA GLU A 52 -15.96 53.50 -5.70
C GLU A 52 -15.24 52.97 -4.45
N GLU A 53 -14.62 53.87 -3.70
CA GLU A 53 -14.18 53.69 -2.32
C GLU A 53 -15.35 54.01 -1.36
N PRO A 54 -15.76 53.11 -0.45
CA PRO A 54 -16.63 53.48 0.65
C PRO A 54 -15.85 53.85 1.93
N GLY A 55 -15.69 55.16 2.14
CA GLY A 55 -15.93 55.84 3.42
C GLY A 55 -15.32 55.28 4.72
N LEU A 56 -14.18 55.85 5.10
CA LEU A 56 -13.40 55.55 6.32
C LEU A 56 -14.12 55.81 7.68
N LYS A 57 -15.36 56.32 7.71
CA LYS A 57 -16.14 56.47 8.96
C LYS A 57 -16.87 55.19 9.38
N ASN A 58 -17.02 54.24 8.46
CA ASN A 58 -17.77 53.00 8.71
C ASN A 58 -16.85 51.84 9.12
N ARG A 59 -15.54 51.91 8.86
CA ARG A 59 -14.58 50.83 9.17
C ARG A 59 -14.59 50.40 10.64
N ARG A 60 -14.70 51.32 11.62
CA ARG A 60 -14.76 50.93 13.05
C ARG A 60 -16.07 50.23 13.40
N ARG A 61 -17.21 50.65 12.84
CA ARG A 61 -18.52 50.01 13.06
C ARG A 61 -18.62 48.68 12.32
N THR A 62 -18.04 48.61 11.11
CA THR A 62 -17.89 47.37 10.34
C THR A 62 -16.94 46.39 11.03
N VAL A 63 -15.79 46.84 11.55
CA VAL A 63 -14.86 45.99 12.31
C VAL A 63 -15.51 45.48 13.61
N LEU A 64 -16.26 46.31 14.33
CA LEU A 64 -17.02 45.87 15.51
C LEU A 64 -18.13 44.87 15.15
N LEU A 65 -18.83 45.05 14.03
CA LEU A 65 -19.81 44.06 13.53
C LEU A 65 -19.15 42.75 13.09
N VAL A 66 -17.97 42.82 12.47
CA VAL A 66 -17.19 41.64 12.07
C VAL A 66 -16.69 40.89 13.32
N ILE A 67 -16.22 41.59 14.35
CA ILE A 67 -15.79 40.94 15.60
C ILE A 67 -17.00 40.34 16.34
N ALA A 68 -18.13 41.05 16.42
CA ALA A 68 -19.35 40.53 17.06
C ALA A 68 -19.91 39.30 16.34
N THR A 69 -19.84 39.27 14.99
CA THR A 69 -20.22 38.09 14.20
C THR A 69 -19.24 36.95 14.39
N ILE A 70 -17.92 37.19 14.44
CA ILE A 70 -16.92 36.14 14.73
C ILE A 70 -17.12 35.56 16.13
N VAL A 71 -17.35 36.39 17.16
CA VAL A 71 -17.62 35.93 18.52
C VAL A 71 -18.93 35.12 18.59
N ALA A 72 -19.98 35.57 17.91
CA ALA A 72 -21.22 34.81 17.79
C ALA A 72 -21.02 33.45 17.08
N LEU A 73 -20.18 33.40 16.05
CA LEU A 73 -19.83 32.15 15.36
C LEU A 73 -18.99 31.22 16.22
N ILE A 74 -18.08 31.74 17.05
CA ILE A 74 -17.28 30.94 17.99
C ILE A 74 -18.17 30.37 19.10
N VAL A 75 -19.07 31.17 19.68
CA VAL A 75 -20.03 30.68 20.68
C VAL A 75 -20.98 29.64 20.07
N LEU A 76 -21.47 29.87 18.84
CA LEU A 76 -22.25 28.88 18.10
C LEU A 76 -21.46 27.59 17.86
N PHE A 77 -20.17 27.70 17.53
CA PHE A 77 -19.28 26.56 17.35
C PHE A 77 -19.12 25.74 18.64
N PHE A 78 -19.00 26.39 19.81
CA PHE A 78 -18.91 25.71 21.11
C PHE A 78 -20.25 25.10 21.56
N VAL A 79 -21.39 25.77 21.33
CA VAL A 79 -22.71 25.21 21.66
C VAL A 79 -23.03 23.99 20.77
N VAL A 80 -22.62 24.02 19.51
CA VAL A 80 -22.74 22.86 18.59
C VAL A 80 -21.79 21.72 18.98
N ARG A 81 -20.60 22.01 19.55
CA ARG A 81 -19.65 21.00 20.04
C ARG A 81 -19.98 20.43 21.42
N CYS A 82 -20.77 21.11 22.25
CA CYS A 82 -21.14 20.64 23.58
C CYS A 82 -22.47 19.85 23.63
N ALA A 83 -23.17 19.67 22.50
CA ALA A 83 -24.46 18.98 22.46
C ALA A 83 -24.45 17.58 21.83
N VAL A 84 -23.28 16.97 21.60
CA VAL A 84 -23.16 15.59 21.09
C VAL A 84 -22.50 14.67 22.11
N SER A 85 -23.28 14.32 23.13
CA SER A 85 -23.26 13.01 23.79
C SER A 85 -24.53 12.27 23.36
N SER A 86 -24.35 11.08 22.77
CA SER A 86 -25.25 10.13 22.07
C SER A 86 -26.57 9.72 22.80
N PRO A 87 -27.52 8.90 22.24
CA PRO A 87 -27.50 8.11 20.98
C PRO A 87 -28.79 8.07 20.09
N GLU A 88 -28.60 7.59 18.83
CA GLU A 88 -29.56 7.02 17.81
C GLU A 88 -30.65 7.95 17.19
N PRO A 89 -31.15 7.82 15.92
CA PRO A 89 -31.05 6.79 14.86
C PRO A 89 -30.57 7.28 13.44
N ALA A 90 -30.38 6.35 12.51
CA ALA A 90 -30.13 6.58 11.07
C ALA A 90 -31.43 6.94 10.29
N PRO A 91 -31.42 7.24 8.97
CA PRO A 91 -30.36 7.78 8.10
C PRO A 91 -30.84 8.99 7.25
N ALA A 92 -29.94 9.91 6.85
CA ALA A 92 -30.15 10.73 5.64
C ALA A 92 -28.82 11.14 4.99
N THR A 93 -28.58 10.48 3.86
CA THR A 93 -27.63 10.66 2.75
C THR A 93 -26.75 11.92 2.77
N LYS A 94 -25.46 11.71 3.07
CA LYS A 94 -24.36 12.56 2.60
C LYS A 94 -23.52 11.73 1.64
N THR A 95 -23.16 12.33 0.51
CA THR A 95 -22.41 11.75 -0.61
C THR A 95 -21.22 10.93 -0.11
N GLN A 96 -21.29 9.62 -0.32
CA GLN A 96 -20.22 8.67 -0.02
C GLN A 96 -19.02 8.99 -0.93
N GLN A 97 -18.05 9.73 -0.40
CA GLN A 97 -16.67 9.36 -0.66
C GLN A 97 -16.53 7.98 -0.03
N SER A 98 -16.17 6.97 -0.81
CA SER A 98 -16.07 5.59 -0.33
C SER A 98 -15.11 5.55 0.85
N ASP A 99 -15.65 5.50 2.07
CA ASP A 99 -14.93 4.96 3.21
C ASP A 99 -14.40 3.61 2.73
N SER A 100 -13.06 3.47 2.71
CA SER A 100 -12.46 2.16 2.41
C SER A 100 -13.21 1.14 3.26
N ALA A 101 -13.64 0.03 2.65
CA ALA A 101 -14.42 -1.02 3.31
C ALA A 101 -13.74 -1.57 4.59
N TYR A 102 -12.49 -1.15 4.83
CA TYR A 102 -11.62 -1.58 5.89
C TYR A 102 -11.04 -0.44 6.73
N SER A 103 -11.57 0.79 6.68
CA SER A 103 -11.08 1.94 7.46
C SER A 103 -11.03 1.73 9.00
N GLY A 104 -11.73 0.73 9.54
CA GLY A 104 -11.68 0.32 10.94
C GLY A 104 -10.79 -0.89 11.24
N GLU A 105 -10.03 -1.39 10.26
CA GLU A 105 -9.20 -2.57 10.42
C GLU A 105 -7.91 -2.28 11.20
N LYS A 106 -7.49 -3.26 12.01
CA LYS A 106 -6.28 -3.16 12.81
C LYS A 106 -5.07 -2.98 11.88
N GLN A 107 -4.34 -1.87 12.07
CA GLN A 107 -3.06 -1.65 11.40
C GLN A 107 -1.93 -2.42 12.06
N GLN A 108 -2.12 -2.85 13.31
CA GLN A 108 -1.20 -3.72 14.03
C GLN A 108 -2.01 -4.85 14.66
N ASP A 109 -1.57 -6.08 14.46
CA ASP A 109 -2.23 -7.24 15.06
C ASP A 109 -1.22 -8.24 15.61
N LYS A 110 -1.59 -8.79 16.76
CA LYS A 110 -0.96 -10.00 17.31
C LYS A 110 -1.72 -11.21 16.77
N GLN A 111 -1.09 -12.38 16.77
CA GLN A 111 -1.83 -13.62 16.47
C GLN A 111 -3.05 -13.74 17.40
N ASP A 112 -4.17 -14.14 16.82
CA ASP A 112 -5.32 -14.67 17.55
C ASP A 112 -4.93 -15.99 18.25
N ALA A 113 -5.81 -16.48 19.14
CA ALA A 113 -5.57 -17.72 19.87
C ALA A 113 -5.41 -18.97 18.96
N ASP A 114 -5.86 -18.88 17.71
CA ASP A 114 -5.70 -19.91 16.67
C ASP A 114 -4.39 -19.77 15.87
N GLY A 115 -3.53 -18.79 16.19
CA GLY A 115 -2.27 -18.53 15.48
C GLY A 115 -2.43 -17.73 14.19
N THR A 116 -3.61 -17.16 13.92
CA THR A 116 -3.87 -16.39 12.70
C THR A 116 -3.80 -14.88 12.93
N ILE A 117 -3.55 -14.13 11.86
CA ILE A 117 -3.79 -12.68 11.81
C ILE A 117 -4.87 -12.39 10.77
N THR A 118 -5.64 -11.32 10.95
CA THR A 118 -6.68 -10.93 9.99
C THR A 118 -6.38 -9.55 9.40
N TYR A 119 -6.38 -9.45 8.06
CA TYR A 119 -6.22 -8.17 7.36
C TYR A 119 -7.11 -8.15 6.12
N GLN A 120 -7.84 -7.05 5.92
CA GLN A 120 -8.78 -6.85 4.81
C GLN A 120 -9.77 -8.02 4.60
N GLY A 121 -10.22 -8.62 5.70
CA GLY A 121 -11.15 -9.75 5.70
C GLY A 121 -10.55 -11.10 5.30
N SER A 122 -9.23 -11.18 5.09
CA SER A 122 -8.49 -12.42 4.88
C SER A 122 -7.77 -12.85 6.16
N LYS A 123 -7.75 -14.15 6.44
CA LYS A 123 -6.94 -14.75 7.52
C LYS A 123 -5.61 -15.22 6.96
N TYR A 124 -4.53 -14.97 7.70
CA TYR A 124 -3.20 -15.45 7.38
C TYR A 124 -2.68 -16.34 8.50
N ALA A 125 -1.97 -17.40 8.14
CA ALA A 125 -1.44 -18.38 9.07
C ALA A 125 -0.06 -18.87 8.64
N ILE A 126 0.70 -19.40 9.61
CA ILE A 126 1.91 -20.17 9.32
C ILE A 126 1.50 -21.64 9.15
N GLU A 127 1.82 -22.24 8.02
CA GLU A 127 1.56 -23.65 7.76
C GLU A 127 2.81 -24.35 7.24
N LYS A 128 3.04 -25.60 7.68
CA LYS A 128 4.11 -26.43 7.15
C LYS A 128 3.69 -27.04 5.82
N GLN A 129 4.50 -26.81 4.80
CA GLN A 129 4.27 -27.25 3.42
C GLN A 129 4.77 -28.69 3.20
N SER A 130 4.34 -29.29 2.09
CA SER A 130 4.66 -30.69 1.77
C SER A 130 6.15 -30.97 1.52
N ASP A 131 6.92 -29.94 1.15
CA ASP A 131 8.37 -30.00 0.97
C ASP A 131 9.14 -29.82 2.30
N GLY A 132 8.42 -29.58 3.39
CA GLY A 132 8.96 -29.39 4.74
C GLY A 132 9.24 -27.94 5.11
N LYS A 133 9.15 -26.98 4.17
CA LYS A 133 9.27 -25.54 4.45
C LYS A 133 8.04 -25.01 5.19
N TYR A 134 8.16 -23.81 5.75
CA TYR A 134 7.02 -23.07 6.27
C TYR A 134 6.53 -22.07 5.23
N GLY A 135 5.22 -22.04 5.03
CA GLY A 135 4.54 -21.11 4.14
C GLY A 135 3.61 -20.21 4.94
N ILE A 136 3.53 -18.94 4.56
CA ILE A 136 2.46 -18.06 5.00
C ILE A 136 1.29 -18.24 4.06
N THR A 137 0.18 -18.71 4.60
CA THR A 137 -1.03 -18.99 3.85
C THR A 137 -2.05 -17.89 4.03
N ARG A 138 -2.99 -17.78 3.08
CA ARG A 138 -4.14 -16.88 3.13
C ARG A 138 -5.41 -17.66 2.86
N ASP A 139 -6.39 -17.53 3.75
CA ASP A 139 -7.78 -17.92 3.54
C ASP A 139 -8.64 -16.68 3.23
N GLY A 140 -9.23 -16.66 2.04
CA GLY A 140 -10.12 -15.59 1.56
C GLY A 140 -11.61 -15.82 1.86
N GLY A 141 -11.96 -16.83 2.67
CA GLY A 141 -13.34 -17.08 3.12
C GLY A 141 -14.14 -18.06 2.25
N SER A 142 -13.51 -18.74 1.28
CA SER A 142 -14.15 -19.77 0.45
C SER A 142 -13.68 -21.20 0.77
N GLY A 143 -12.93 -21.38 1.87
CA GLY A 143 -12.30 -22.66 2.22
C GLY A 143 -11.11 -23.05 1.33
N ASN A 144 -10.67 -22.14 0.46
CA ASN A 144 -9.46 -22.32 -0.34
C ASN A 144 -8.34 -21.51 0.28
N THR A 145 -7.28 -22.22 0.65
CA THR A 145 -6.06 -21.63 1.18
C THR A 145 -5.04 -21.48 0.06
N THR A 146 -4.43 -20.30 -0.05
CA THR A 146 -3.32 -20.06 -0.99
C THR A 146 -2.05 -19.78 -0.21
N VAL A 147 -0.94 -20.42 -0.60
CA VAL A 147 0.39 -20.03 -0.12
C VAL A 147 0.72 -18.67 -0.74
N VAL A 148 1.04 -17.69 0.10
CA VAL A 148 1.41 -16.33 -0.30
C VAL A 148 2.91 -16.25 -0.54
N PHE A 149 3.69 -16.77 0.41
CA PHE A 149 5.15 -16.93 0.28
C PHE A 149 5.64 -18.02 1.23
N GLU A 150 6.85 -18.50 0.98
CA GLU A 150 7.57 -19.43 1.85
C GLU A 150 8.73 -18.73 2.53
N VAL A 151 9.13 -19.26 3.68
CA VAL A 151 10.32 -18.84 4.40
C VAL A 151 11.31 -19.99 4.50
N ASP A 152 12.59 -19.67 4.63
CA ASP A 152 13.66 -20.67 4.61
C ASP A 152 13.94 -21.27 6.01
N GLY A 153 13.62 -20.52 7.07
CA GLY A 153 13.79 -20.91 8.46
C GLY A 153 12.52 -21.50 9.09
N THR A 154 12.53 -21.51 10.42
CA THR A 154 11.39 -21.90 11.25
C THR A 154 10.78 -20.64 11.89
N PRO A 155 9.57 -20.23 11.47
CA PRO A 155 8.85 -19.10 12.07
C PRO A 155 8.66 -19.28 13.58
N VAL A 156 8.79 -18.18 14.31
CA VAL A 156 8.47 -18.10 15.75
C VAL A 156 7.11 -17.45 15.97
N ASN A 157 6.74 -16.49 15.12
CA ASN A 157 5.46 -15.78 15.23
C ASN A 157 5.05 -15.20 13.87
N LEU A 158 3.77 -14.81 13.75
CA LEU A 158 3.18 -14.11 12.61
C LEU A 158 2.54 -12.81 13.09
N MET A 159 2.98 -11.66 12.60
CA MET A 159 2.46 -10.36 13.05
C MET A 159 2.05 -9.49 11.88
N LEU A 160 1.08 -8.61 12.11
CA LEU A 160 0.70 -7.57 11.17
C LEU A 160 1.20 -6.23 11.68
N TYR A 161 1.89 -5.47 10.83
CA TYR A 161 2.32 -4.11 11.11
C TYR A 161 2.16 -3.24 9.86
N ASN A 162 1.28 -2.24 9.92
CA ASN A 162 0.95 -1.29 8.87
C ASN A 162 0.72 -1.94 7.49
N GLY A 163 -0.09 -3.01 7.44
CA GLY A 163 -0.37 -3.76 6.22
C GLY A 163 0.77 -4.69 5.74
N THR A 164 1.83 -4.82 6.53
CA THR A 164 2.95 -5.72 6.27
C THR A 164 2.93 -6.89 7.25
N ILE A 165 3.04 -8.10 6.71
CA ILE A 165 3.25 -9.32 7.49
C ILE A 165 4.71 -9.38 7.91
N LEU A 166 4.97 -9.57 9.20
CA LEU A 166 6.29 -9.82 9.77
C LEU A 166 6.36 -11.25 10.28
N VAL A 167 7.43 -11.95 9.88
CA VAL A 167 7.71 -13.34 10.27
C VAL A 167 9.13 -13.44 10.79
N PRO A 168 9.34 -13.32 12.11
CA PRO A 168 10.62 -13.62 12.73
C PRO A 168 10.87 -15.12 12.66
N GLU A 169 12.04 -15.52 12.18
CA GLU A 169 12.36 -16.92 11.99
C GLU A 169 13.76 -17.29 12.46
N ASN A 170 13.92 -18.55 12.85
CA ASN A 170 15.21 -19.17 13.14
C ASN A 170 15.74 -19.86 11.89
N ASN A 171 16.93 -19.46 11.45
CA ASN A 171 17.54 -19.91 10.21
C ASN A 171 19.05 -20.19 10.41
N ASN A 172 19.45 -21.46 10.32
CA ASN A 172 20.87 -21.87 10.31
C ASN A 172 21.73 -21.32 11.48
N GLY A 173 21.19 -21.35 12.71
CA GLY A 173 21.90 -20.85 13.90
C GLY A 173 21.95 -19.32 13.99
N LYS A 174 21.10 -18.65 13.22
CA LYS A 174 20.81 -17.22 13.27
C LYS A 174 19.30 -17.03 13.35
N TRP A 175 18.89 -15.80 13.58
CA TRP A 175 17.53 -15.36 13.36
C TRP A 175 17.52 -14.11 12.49
N ASP A 176 16.43 -13.95 11.74
CA ASP A 176 16.14 -12.77 10.92
C ASP A 176 14.61 -12.55 10.92
N VAL A 177 14.16 -11.51 10.19
CA VAL A 177 12.75 -11.16 10.07
C VAL A 177 12.39 -11.00 8.61
N VAL A 178 11.46 -11.83 8.13
CA VAL A 178 10.88 -11.71 6.80
C VAL A 178 9.69 -10.75 6.84
N ALA A 179 9.60 -9.86 5.86
CA ALA A 179 8.52 -8.90 5.69
C ALA A 179 7.84 -9.08 4.32
N TYR A 180 6.52 -8.98 4.30
CA TYR A 180 5.71 -9.02 3.08
C TYR A 180 4.58 -8.00 3.16
N THR A 181 4.61 -6.98 2.32
CA THR A 181 3.54 -5.98 2.23
C THR A 181 2.36 -6.55 1.45
N ILE A 182 1.17 -6.48 2.03
CA ILE A 182 -0.02 -7.08 1.42
C ILE A 182 -0.54 -6.15 0.31
N GLY A 183 -0.66 -6.69 -0.91
CA GLY A 183 -1.43 -6.06 -2.00
C GLY A 183 -0.63 -5.21 -2.99
N ASP A 184 0.67 -5.02 -2.79
CA ASP A 184 1.55 -4.33 -3.75
C ASP A 184 2.18 -5.26 -4.80
N GLY A 185 2.01 -6.58 -4.63
CA GLY A 185 2.61 -7.60 -5.49
C GLY A 185 4.12 -7.77 -5.27
N ALA A 186 4.67 -7.20 -4.19
CA ALA A 186 6.08 -7.36 -3.83
C ALA A 186 6.39 -8.80 -3.44
N LEU A 187 7.67 -9.16 -3.59
CA LEU A 187 8.20 -10.41 -3.03
C LEU A 187 8.54 -10.20 -1.56
N PRO A 188 8.53 -11.27 -0.73
CA PRO A 188 9.02 -11.17 0.64
C PRO A 188 10.48 -10.70 0.67
N VAL A 189 10.81 -9.84 1.63
CA VAL A 189 12.16 -9.30 1.83
C VAL A 189 12.58 -9.49 3.29
N LEU A 190 13.89 -9.54 3.53
CA LEU A 190 14.41 -9.45 4.89
C LEU A 190 14.33 -8.00 5.37
N VAL A 191 13.85 -7.78 6.59
CA VAL A 191 13.85 -6.46 7.22
C VAL A 191 15.31 -6.00 7.33
N ALA A 192 15.57 -4.75 6.98
CA ALA A 192 16.87 -4.13 7.11
C ALA A 192 16.80 -2.91 8.01
N ASP A 193 17.89 -2.62 8.72
CA ASP A 193 18.04 -1.39 9.49
C ASP A 193 18.24 -0.17 8.55
N LYS A 194 18.30 1.02 9.15
CA LYS A 194 18.52 2.28 8.45
C LYS A 194 19.83 2.34 7.64
N ASP A 195 20.79 1.46 7.91
CA ASP A 195 22.08 1.38 7.23
C ASP A 195 22.05 0.31 6.12
N GLY A 196 20.91 -0.37 5.94
CA GLY A 196 20.70 -1.42 4.93
C GLY A 196 21.18 -2.79 5.36
N ASN A 197 21.57 -2.99 6.63
CA ASN A 197 21.94 -4.31 7.12
C ASN A 197 20.70 -5.10 7.48
N VAL A 198 20.67 -6.37 7.11
CA VAL A 198 19.59 -7.27 7.51
C VAL A 198 19.49 -7.30 9.03
N VAL A 199 18.29 -7.04 9.53
CA VAL A 199 17.92 -7.21 10.93
C VAL A 199 17.97 -8.69 11.27
N GLY A 200 18.72 -9.01 12.31
CA GLY A 200 18.88 -10.37 12.78
C GLY A 200 19.98 -10.49 13.82
N GLY A 201 20.27 -11.72 14.22
CA GLY A 201 21.32 -12.02 15.17
C GLY A 201 21.75 -13.46 15.10
N THR A 202 22.80 -13.79 15.85
CA THR A 202 23.23 -15.18 16.04
C THR A 202 22.38 -15.87 17.10
N GLY A 203 22.23 -17.19 17.00
CA GLY A 203 21.49 -18.01 17.95
C GLY A 203 20.05 -18.26 17.54
N THR A 204 19.21 -18.54 18.54
CA THR A 204 17.81 -18.93 18.37
C THR A 204 16.92 -18.01 19.20
N ILE A 205 15.87 -17.47 18.57
CA ILE A 205 14.79 -16.75 19.24
C ILE A 205 13.67 -17.71 19.63
N GLU A 206 13.07 -17.49 20.80
CA GLU A 206 11.94 -18.26 21.33
C GLU A 206 10.62 -17.52 21.22
N SER A 207 10.65 -16.18 21.26
CA SER A 207 9.46 -15.37 21.08
C SER A 207 9.76 -14.07 20.36
N ALA A 208 8.73 -13.50 19.74
CA ALA A 208 8.77 -12.19 19.13
C ALA A 208 7.41 -11.52 19.28
N GLU A 209 7.38 -10.24 19.66
CA GLU A 209 6.15 -9.49 19.85
C GLU A 209 6.28 -8.05 19.33
N LEU A 210 5.18 -7.51 18.80
CA LEU A 210 5.08 -6.08 18.54
C LEU A 210 4.94 -5.30 19.85
N ASP A 211 5.76 -4.26 19.97
CA ASP A 211 5.74 -3.22 21.01
C ASP A 211 5.73 -1.84 20.32
N GLY A 212 4.52 -1.38 19.96
CA GLY A 212 4.33 -0.15 19.19
C GLY A 212 4.98 -0.23 17.81
N ALA A 213 5.96 0.66 17.55
CA ALA A 213 6.73 0.70 16.29
C ALA A 213 8.03 -0.13 16.36
N SER A 214 8.11 -1.08 17.29
CA SER A 214 9.25 -1.96 17.43
C SER A 214 8.82 -3.42 17.51
N LEU A 215 9.65 -4.29 16.95
CA LEU A 215 9.56 -5.73 17.15
C LEU A 215 10.55 -6.11 18.26
N LYS A 216 10.02 -6.64 19.36
CA LYS A 216 10.80 -7.16 20.48
C LYS A 216 10.98 -8.66 20.30
N VAL A 217 12.20 -9.11 20.05
CA VAL A 217 12.55 -10.54 19.97
C VAL A 217 13.25 -10.98 21.25
N THR A 218 12.95 -12.18 21.74
CA THR A 218 13.55 -12.76 22.94
C THR A 218 14.25 -14.06 22.60
N ASP A 219 15.53 -14.17 22.95
CA ASP A 219 16.32 -15.39 22.76
C ASP A 219 16.05 -16.45 23.83
N SER A 220 16.61 -17.64 23.66
CA SER A 220 16.47 -18.75 24.63
C SER A 220 17.11 -18.49 25.99
N ASN A 221 17.90 -17.41 26.13
CA ASN A 221 18.49 -16.99 27.40
C ASN A 221 17.63 -15.90 28.08
N GLY A 222 16.52 -15.49 27.47
CA GLY A 222 15.68 -14.39 27.93
C GLY A 222 16.20 -13.00 27.56
N THR A 223 17.24 -12.91 26.72
CA THR A 223 17.78 -11.64 26.23
C THR A 223 16.84 -11.06 25.18
N THR A 224 16.47 -9.79 25.34
CA THR A 224 15.56 -9.11 24.42
C THR A 224 16.32 -8.18 23.48
N THR A 225 16.05 -8.26 22.18
CA THR A 225 16.51 -7.29 21.17
C THR A 225 15.31 -6.54 20.61
N ASN A 226 15.40 -5.21 20.55
CA ASN A 226 14.37 -4.36 19.95
C ASN A 226 14.80 -3.96 18.54
N VAL A 227 13.95 -4.25 17.56
CA VAL A 227 14.10 -3.89 16.16
C VAL A 227 13.14 -2.74 15.88
N ALA A 228 13.66 -1.59 15.46
CA ALA A 228 12.83 -0.48 14.99
C ALA A 228 12.23 -0.82 13.61
N LEU A 229 10.94 -0.51 13.42
CA LEU A 229 10.21 -0.73 12.17
C LEU A 229 10.01 0.58 11.36
N GLU A 230 10.48 1.72 11.89
CA GLU A 230 10.41 3.08 11.34
C GLU A 230 11.73 3.83 11.54
#